data_AF-A0A160PC94-F1
#
_entry.id   AF-A0A160PC94-F1
#
_cell.length_a   1.000
_cell.length_b   1.000
_cell.length_c   1.000
_cell.angle_alpha   90.00
_cell.angle_beta   90.00
_cell.angle_gamma   90.00
#
_symmetry.space_group_name_H-M   'P 1'
#
loop_
_entity.id
_entity.type
_entity.pdbx_description
1 polymer ?
#
loop_
_entity_poly.entity_id
_entity_poly.type
_entity_poly.pdbx_seq_one_letter_code
_entity_poly.pdbx_strand_id
1 'polypeptide(L)'
;MHVALILAVLTLVAPAQAQPMRGVPLADEGWWVVLGSFDNNGGTGSRSADAAVARTRRQARSCGERPFNDVSEKFSGFVPGFDVSVLGAYPTRARAEAALSRVGSCIPGAYIRRARYAGE
;
A
#
# COMPACT_ATOMS: atom_id res chain seq x y z
N MET A 1 -2.08 41.17 49.01
CA MET A 1 -1.20 40.95 47.84
C MET A 1 -0.69 39.52 47.86
N HIS A 2 -0.69 38.90 46.67
CA HIS A 2 -0.15 37.59 46.29
C HIS A 2 -1.13 36.39 46.30
N VAL A 3 -1.61 36.17 45.07
CA VAL A 3 -2.34 35.07 44.47
C VAL A 3 -1.44 33.83 44.36
N ALA A 4 -2.00 32.63 44.51
CA ALA A 4 -1.44 31.42 43.91
C ALA A 4 -2.56 30.41 43.60
N LEU A 5 -3.15 30.55 42.41
CA LEU A 5 -4.08 29.58 41.83
C LEU A 5 -3.25 28.51 41.11
N ILE A 6 -3.14 27.31 41.68
CA ILE A 6 -2.44 26.18 41.06
C ILE A 6 -3.41 25.46 40.12
N LEU A 7 -3.31 25.69 38.81
CA LEU A 7 -3.97 24.87 37.80
C LEU A 7 -3.17 23.58 37.58
N ALA A 8 -3.69 22.46 38.07
CA ALA A 8 -3.20 21.13 37.72
C ALA A 8 -3.73 20.73 36.33
N VAL A 9 -2.87 20.78 35.31
CA VAL A 9 -3.17 20.28 33.97
C VAL A 9 -2.96 18.77 33.95
N LEU A 10 -4.05 18.00 34.05
CA LEU A 10 -4.05 16.56 33.79
C LEU A 10 -3.93 16.33 32.27
N THR A 11 -2.75 15.90 31.83
CA THR A 11 -2.52 15.45 30.45
C THR A 11 -3.05 14.03 30.29
N LEU A 12 -4.24 13.88 29.67
CA LEU A 12 -4.73 12.57 29.24
C LEU A 12 -3.86 12.07 28.07
N VAL A 13 -2.93 11.16 28.37
CA VAL A 13 -2.23 10.38 27.35
C VAL A 13 -3.17 9.27 26.89
N ALA A 14 -3.94 9.54 25.83
CA ALA A 14 -4.77 8.50 25.21
C ALA A 14 -3.86 7.51 24.46
N PRO A 15 -4.05 6.18 24.63
CA PRO A 15 -3.31 5.20 23.86
C PRO A 15 -3.78 5.29 22.40
N ALA A 16 -2.85 5.51 21.48
CA ALA A 16 -3.12 5.40 20.05
C ALA A 16 -3.54 3.95 19.77
N GLN A 17 -4.85 3.70 19.69
CA GLN A 17 -5.37 2.40 19.30
C GLN A 17 -4.92 2.14 17.86
N ALA A 18 -3.98 1.23 17.68
CA ALA A 18 -3.59 0.74 16.38
C ALA A 18 -4.81 0.09 15.73
N GLN A 19 -5.49 0.83 14.85
CA GLN A 19 -6.62 0.29 14.12
C GLN A 19 -6.11 -0.87 13.26
N PRO A 20 -6.74 -2.05 13.34
CA PRO A 20 -6.37 -3.17 12.50
C PRO A 20 -6.59 -2.77 11.04
N MET A 21 -5.52 -2.46 10.30
CA MET A 21 -5.56 -2.30 8.85
C MET A 21 -5.72 -3.68 8.23
N ARG A 22 -6.94 -4.21 8.27
CA ARG A 22 -7.31 -5.43 7.55
C ARG A 22 -8.13 -5.02 6.33
N GLY A 23 -7.48 -5.06 5.17
CA GLY A 23 -8.10 -4.96 3.85
C GLY A 23 -8.87 -3.66 3.64
N VAL A 24 -8.17 -2.59 3.24
CA VAL A 24 -8.85 -1.40 2.71
C VAL A 24 -9.69 -1.86 1.51
N PRO A 25 -11.01 -1.58 1.48
CA PRO A 25 -11.83 -1.84 0.30
C PRO A 25 -11.17 -1.18 -0.91
N LEU A 26 -11.05 -1.91 -2.02
CA LEU A 26 -10.50 -1.37 -3.26
C LEU A 26 -11.43 -0.23 -3.71
N ALA A 27 -11.09 1.02 -3.38
CA ALA A 27 -11.57 2.12 -4.17
C ALA A 27 -10.89 2.00 -5.53
N ASP A 28 -11.64 2.24 -6.61
CA ASP A 28 -11.08 2.16 -7.95
C ASP A 28 -10.03 3.24 -8.16
N GLU A 29 -10.18 4.42 -7.56
CA GLU A 29 -9.20 5.51 -7.66
C GLU A 29 -8.54 5.83 -6.33
N GLY A 30 -7.22 6.06 -6.37
CA GLY A 30 -6.49 6.62 -5.24
C GLY A 30 -4.99 6.47 -5.37
N TRP A 31 -4.33 6.43 -4.22
CA TRP A 31 -2.90 6.24 -4.09
C TRP A 31 -2.60 4.75 -3.91
N TRP A 32 -1.83 4.19 -4.82
CA TRP A 32 -1.39 2.80 -4.79
C TRP A 32 0.05 2.73 -4.34
N VAL A 33 0.38 1.75 -3.50
CA VAL A 33 1.77 1.35 -3.25
C VAL A 33 2.09 0.24 -4.23
N VAL A 34 2.97 0.50 -5.18
CA VAL A 34 3.47 -0.50 -6.14
C VAL A 34 4.60 -1.26 -5.48
N LEU A 35 4.40 -2.56 -5.31
CA LEU A 35 5.36 -3.50 -4.72
C LEU A 35 6.28 -4.12 -5.78
N GLY A 36 5.85 -4.11 -7.04
CA GLY A 36 6.65 -4.54 -8.17
C GLY A 36 5.85 -4.48 -9.47
N SER A 37 6.59 -4.34 -10.57
CA SER A 37 6.11 -4.42 -11.94
C SER A 37 6.95 -5.46 -12.67
N PHE A 38 6.31 -6.49 -13.21
CA PHE A 38 6.98 -7.63 -13.82
C PHE A 38 6.62 -7.70 -15.29
N ASP A 39 7.64 -7.64 -16.14
CA ASP A 39 7.48 -7.70 -17.58
C ASP A 39 6.64 -8.92 -17.98
N ASN A 40 5.59 -8.68 -18.76
CA ASN A 40 4.68 -9.71 -19.26
C ASN A 40 4.72 -9.85 -20.79
N ASN A 41 5.84 -9.54 -21.44
CA ASN A 41 6.05 -9.68 -22.89
C ASN A 41 5.79 -11.11 -23.43
N GLY A 42 5.79 -12.13 -22.56
CA GLY A 42 5.35 -13.49 -22.89
C GLY A 42 3.83 -13.71 -22.80
N GLY A 43 3.04 -12.64 -22.61
CA GLY A 43 1.64 -12.66 -22.20
C GLY A 43 1.47 -12.52 -20.67
N THR A 44 0.31 -12.01 -20.27
CA THR A 44 -0.17 -12.05 -18.87
C THR A 44 -0.10 -13.48 -18.34
N GLY A 45 0.44 -13.66 -17.14
CA GLY A 45 0.63 -15.00 -16.58
C GLY A 45 1.78 -15.78 -17.21
N SER A 46 2.76 -15.08 -17.82
CA SER A 46 4.02 -15.73 -18.18
C SER A 46 4.65 -16.36 -16.93
N ARG A 47 5.27 -17.53 -17.06
CA ARG A 47 5.84 -18.27 -15.91
C ARG A 47 6.81 -17.43 -15.09
N SER A 48 7.58 -16.56 -15.74
CA SER A 48 8.50 -15.63 -15.08
C SER A 48 7.78 -14.56 -14.27
N ALA A 49 6.74 -13.94 -14.85
CA ALA A 49 5.93 -12.93 -14.18
C ALA A 49 5.17 -13.55 -12.99
N ASP A 50 4.53 -14.70 -13.19
CA ASP A 50 3.83 -15.45 -12.14
C ASP A 50 4.75 -15.79 -10.96
N ALA A 51 5.97 -16.27 -11.26
CA ALA A 51 6.94 -16.58 -10.22
C ALA A 51 7.38 -15.33 -9.45
N ALA A 52 7.51 -14.18 -10.12
CA ALA A 52 7.86 -12.92 -9.50
C ALA A 52 6.71 -12.38 -8.62
N VAL A 53 5.49 -12.35 -9.15
CA VAL A 53 4.27 -12.01 -8.40
C VAL A 53 4.14 -12.90 -7.16
N ALA A 54 4.32 -14.21 -7.31
CA ALA A 54 4.24 -15.15 -6.19
C ALA A 54 5.30 -14.88 -5.10
N ARG A 55 6.54 -14.51 -5.50
CA ARG A 55 7.59 -14.11 -4.55
C ARG A 55 7.21 -12.83 -3.80
N THR A 56 6.80 -11.78 -4.52
CA THR A 56 6.40 -10.50 -3.94
C THR A 56 5.21 -10.65 -3.00
N ARG A 57 4.22 -11.49 -3.35
CA ARG A 57 3.10 -11.82 -2.45
C ARG A 57 3.56 -12.46 -1.15
N ARG A 58 4.56 -13.35 -1.17
CA ARG A 58 5.10 -13.97 0.04
C ARG A 58 5.84 -12.95 0.91
N GLN A 59 6.65 -12.09 0.31
CA GLN A 59 7.37 -11.02 1.02
C GLN A 59 6.41 -10.00 1.64
N ALA A 60 5.36 -9.59 0.92
CA ALA A 60 4.35 -8.69 1.47
C ALA A 60 3.62 -9.32 2.67
N ARG A 61 3.28 -10.62 2.57
CA ARG A 61 2.63 -11.37 3.65
C ARG A 61 3.50 -11.48 4.90
N SER A 62 4.83 -11.61 4.77
CA SER A 62 5.71 -11.57 5.94
C SER A 62 5.73 -10.21 6.64
N CYS A 63 5.36 -9.14 5.94
CA CYS A 63 5.12 -7.81 6.50
C CYS A 63 3.65 -7.57 6.91
N GLY A 64 2.81 -8.61 6.92
CA GLY A 64 1.40 -8.51 7.32
C GLY A 64 0.48 -7.90 6.25
N GLU A 65 0.98 -7.68 5.03
CA GLU A 65 0.21 -7.07 3.94
C GLU A 65 -0.28 -8.12 2.93
N ARG A 66 -1.41 -7.82 2.28
CA ARG A 66 -2.04 -8.70 1.29
C ARG A 66 -2.21 -7.95 -0.03
N PRO A 67 -1.27 -8.10 -0.97
CA PRO A 67 -1.33 -7.35 -2.21
C PRO A 67 -2.35 -7.90 -3.21
N PHE A 68 -2.93 -6.96 -3.95
CA PHE A 68 -3.70 -7.16 -5.16
C PHE A 68 -2.74 -7.23 -6.36
N ASN A 69 -3.07 -8.02 -7.38
CA ASN A 69 -2.24 -8.14 -8.58
C ASN A 69 -3.14 -8.19 -9.81
N ASP A 70 -2.74 -7.50 -10.87
CA ASP A 70 -3.41 -7.52 -12.16
C ASP A 70 -2.46 -6.97 -13.23
N VAL A 71 -2.92 -6.90 -14.48
CA VAL A 71 -2.19 -6.27 -15.58
C VAL A 71 -2.19 -4.75 -15.45
N SER A 72 -1.08 -4.13 -15.80
CA SER A 72 -0.86 -2.69 -15.74
C SER A 72 -1.86 -1.86 -16.54
N GLU A 73 -2.41 -2.44 -17.62
CA GLU A 73 -3.34 -1.86 -18.57
C GLU A 73 -4.69 -1.52 -17.92
N LYS A 74 -5.05 -2.21 -16.83
CA LYS A 74 -6.24 -1.91 -16.04
C LYS A 74 -6.06 -0.71 -15.11
N PHE A 75 -4.85 -0.16 -15.00
CA PHE A 75 -4.55 1.00 -14.15
C PHE A 75 -4.24 2.23 -15.00
N SER A 76 -5.08 3.25 -14.90
CA SER A 76 -4.84 4.52 -15.59
C SER A 76 -3.54 5.15 -15.09
N GLY A 77 -2.70 5.53 -16.05
CA GLY A 77 -1.41 6.13 -15.77
C GLY A 77 -0.33 5.14 -15.38
N PHE A 78 -0.52 3.82 -15.46
CA PHE A 78 0.61 2.86 -15.43
C PHE A 78 1.16 2.65 -16.85
N VAL A 79 2.41 2.20 -16.95
CA VAL A 79 2.99 1.82 -18.25
C VAL A 79 2.47 0.41 -18.57
N PRO A 80 1.96 0.15 -19.80
CA PRO A 80 1.48 -1.18 -20.21
C PRO A 80 2.62 -2.19 -20.33
N GLY A 81 2.29 -3.48 -20.43
CA GLY A 81 3.24 -4.58 -20.60
C GLY A 81 3.76 -5.20 -19.30
N PHE A 82 3.04 -5.03 -18.18
CA PHE A 82 3.44 -5.55 -16.89
C PHE A 82 2.31 -6.23 -16.13
N ASP A 83 2.66 -7.30 -15.40
CA ASP A 83 1.88 -7.75 -14.25
C ASP A 83 2.35 -6.97 -13.02
N VAL A 84 1.44 -6.29 -12.33
CA VAL A 84 1.76 -5.43 -11.18
C VAL A 84 1.26 -6.02 -9.88
N SER A 85 2.01 -5.81 -8.80
CA SER A 85 1.60 -6.15 -7.43
C SER A 85 1.47 -4.87 -6.61
N VAL A 86 0.30 -4.62 -6.02
CA VAL A 86 -0.04 -3.33 -5.40
C VAL A 86 -0.78 -3.47 -4.06
N LEU A 87 -0.71 -2.41 -3.24
CA LEU A 87 -1.58 -2.16 -2.08
C LEU A 87 -2.40 -0.89 -2.31
N GLY A 88 -3.64 -0.86 -1.80
CA GLY A 88 -4.57 0.26 -1.98
C GLY A 88 -5.79 -0.14 -2.81
N ALA A 89 -6.53 0.81 -3.39
CA ALA A 89 -6.24 2.25 -3.42
C ALA A 89 -6.45 2.93 -2.06
N TYR A 90 -5.46 3.71 -1.61
CA TYR A 90 -5.57 4.55 -0.43
C TYR A 90 -6.18 5.92 -0.80
N PRO A 91 -7.11 6.46 0.00
CA PRO A 91 -7.77 7.73 -0.31
C PRO A 91 -6.84 8.95 -0.16
N THR A 92 -5.75 8.81 0.61
CA THR A 92 -4.77 9.89 0.81
C THR A 92 -3.35 9.38 0.65
N ARG A 93 -2.45 10.26 0.20
CA ARG A 93 -1.03 9.95 0.07
C ARG A 93 -0.41 9.53 1.41
N ALA A 94 -0.77 10.20 2.51
CA ALA A 94 -0.29 9.86 3.85
C ALA A 94 -0.64 8.42 4.27
N ARG A 95 -1.82 7.90 3.89
CA ARG A 95 -2.17 6.50 4.14
C ARG A 95 -1.33 5.54 3.29
N ALA A 96 -1.03 5.89 2.05
CA ALA A 96 -0.12 5.12 1.21
C ALA A 96 1.32 5.16 1.73
N GLU A 97 1.79 6.29 2.25
CA GLU A 97 3.12 6.43 2.89
C GLU A 97 3.22 5.57 4.15
N ALA A 98 2.18 5.55 4.98
CA ALA A 98 2.13 4.64 6.12
C ALA A 98 2.20 3.16 5.69
N ALA A 99 1.55 2.79 4.58
CA ALA A 99 1.62 1.44 4.03
C ALA A 99 2.99 1.11 3.44
N LEU A 100 3.57 2.04 2.67
CA LEU A 100 4.92 1.92 2.14
C LEU A 100 5.95 1.70 3.25
N SER A 101 5.84 2.46 4.34
CA SER A 101 6.72 2.32 5.51
C SER A 101 6.66 0.92 6.13
N ARG A 102 5.47 0.30 6.21
CA ARG A 102 5.31 -1.07 6.73
C ARG A 102 5.95 -2.14 5.84
N VAL A 103 5.94 -1.96 4.52
CA VAL A 103 6.50 -2.95 3.58
C VAL A 103 7.94 -2.72 3.20
N GLY A 104 8.51 -1.54 3.48
CA GLY A 104 9.83 -1.14 2.96
C GLY A 104 10.97 -2.08 3.34
N SER A 105 10.89 -2.75 4.50
CA SER A 105 11.87 -3.76 4.92
C SER A 105 11.71 -5.10 4.20
N CYS A 106 10.49 -5.49 3.82
CA CYS A 106 10.24 -6.73 3.09
C CYS A 106 10.41 -6.57 1.57
N ILE A 107 10.12 -5.37 1.04
CA ILE A 107 10.07 -5.08 -0.38
C ILE A 107 10.81 -3.76 -0.64
N PRO A 108 12.15 -3.81 -0.73
CA PRO A 108 12.94 -2.66 -1.13
C PRO A 108 12.52 -2.18 -2.52
N GLY A 109 12.44 -0.86 -2.71
CA GLY A 109 12.07 -0.26 -3.99
C GLY A 109 10.57 -0.14 -4.26
N ALA A 110 9.71 -0.52 -3.30
CA ALA A 110 8.29 -0.18 -3.37
C ALA A 110 8.12 1.35 -3.44
N TYR A 111 7.12 1.82 -4.19
CA TYR A 111 6.88 3.25 -4.41
C TYR A 111 5.39 3.57 -4.48
N ILE A 112 5.05 4.86 -4.40
CA ILE A 112 3.65 5.32 -4.44
C ILE A 112 3.34 5.92 -5.81
N ARG A 113 2.17 5.58 -6.36
CA ARG A 113 1.63 6.16 -7.59
C ARG A 113 0.13 6.38 -7.47
N ARG A 114 -0.37 7.51 -8.00
CA ARG A 114 -1.81 7.73 -8.13
C ARG A 114 -2.30 7.07 -9.41
N ALA A 115 -3.40 6.32 -9.34
CA ALA A 115 -4.00 5.65 -10.49
C ALA A 115 -5.48 5.32 -10.23
N ARG A 116 -6.20 5.07 -11.32
CA ARG A 116 -7.56 4.49 -11.29
C ARG A 116 -7.53 3.08 -11.89
N TYR A 117 -7.99 2.10 -11.13
CA TYR A 117 -8.23 0.73 -11.56
C TYR A 117 -9.59 0.64 -12.26
N ALA A 118 -9.63 0.00 -13.42
CA ALA A 118 -10.82 -0.08 -14.27
C ALA A 118 -11.63 -1.37 -14.09
N GLY A 119 -11.11 -2.37 -13.37
CA GLY A 119 -11.78 -3.66 -13.21
C GLY A 119 -11.84 -4.49 -14.49
N GLU A 120 -12.81 -5.41 -14.51
CA GLU A 120 -13.28 -6.15 -15.69
C GLU A 120 -14.72 -5.76 -16.01
#